data_AF-A0AAW2VWT0-F1
#
_entry.id   AF-A0AAW2VWT0-F1
#
_cell.length_a   1.000
_cell.length_b   1.000
_cell.length_c   1.000
_cell.angle_alpha   90.00
_cell.angle_beta   90.00
_cell.angle_gamma   90.00
#
_symmetry.space_group_name_H-M   'P 1'
#
loop_
_entity.id
_entity.type
_entity.pdbx_description
1 polymer ?
#
loop_
_entity_poly.entity_id
_entity_poly.type
_entity_poly.pdbx_seq_one_letter_code
_entity_poly.pdbx_strand_id
1 'polypeptide(L)'
;MSSYLFVLVMEVLSLLIHHLIEQDMGFSYHWHCQELGLFQFCFADELLLFCKANVSSVNVFKRGLDMFASMSRLHVNPSKSHLIISKSTHDVRDGLLTVLDFQEGHLPVRYLGLPLLPLAS
;
A
#
# COMPACT_ATOMS: atom_id res chain seq x y z
N MET A 1 19.92 -6.77 7.90
CA MET A 1 19.87 -5.36 8.33
C MET A 1 19.59 -5.33 9.83
N SER A 2 20.20 -4.43 10.59
CA SER A 2 19.80 -4.22 12.00
C SER A 2 18.37 -3.70 12.05
N SER A 3 17.59 -4.08 13.08
CA SER A 3 16.19 -3.69 13.24
C SER A 3 15.99 -2.17 13.26
N TYR A 4 16.86 -1.44 13.97
CA TYR A 4 16.82 0.03 14.01
C TYR A 4 17.09 0.68 12.66
N LEU A 5 18.07 0.16 11.92
CA LEU A 5 18.39 0.67 10.58
C LEU A 5 17.22 0.43 9.62
N PHE A 6 16.58 -0.73 9.74
CA PHE A 6 15.41 -1.06 8.94
C PHE A 6 14.23 -0.11 9.23
N VAL A 7 13.97 0.21 10.50
CA VAL A 7 12.95 1.22 10.87
C VAL A 7 13.25 2.58 10.24
N LEU A 8 14.50 3.04 10.30
CA LEU A 8 14.88 4.30 9.66
C LEU A 8 14.70 4.27 8.14
N VAL A 9 15.03 3.15 7.50
CA VAL A 9 14.83 2.97 6.06
C VAL A 9 13.34 2.98 5.70
N MET A 10 12.48 2.36 6.51
CA MET A 10 11.02 2.41 6.30
C MET A 10 10.42 3.79 6.58
N GLU A 11 11.01 4.58 7.48
CA GLU A 11 10.63 5.99 7.67
C GLU A 11 10.88 6.80 6.40
N VAL A 12 11.99 6.56 5.69
CA VAL A 12 12.25 7.21 4.38
C VAL A 12 11.17 6.84 3.37
N LEU A 13 10.71 5.59 3.32
CA LEU A 13 9.59 5.19 2.46
C LEU A 13 8.31 5.97 2.81
N SER A 14 7.99 6.07 4.10
CA SER A 14 6.82 6.80 4.59
C SER A 14 6.85 8.27 4.18
N LEU A 15 7.97 8.96 4.44
CA LEU A 15 8.16 10.36 4.06
C LEU A 15 8.10 10.57 2.55
N LEU A 16 8.66 9.65 1.76
CA LEU A 16 8.65 9.74 0.30
C LEU A 16 7.24 9.60 -0.26
N ILE A 17 6.47 8.61 0.20
CA ILE A 17 5.09 8.43 -0.25
C ILE A 17 4.24 9.62 0.19
N HIS A 18 4.42 10.11 1.43
CA HIS A 18 3.71 11.28 1.92
C HIS A 18 3.95 12.50 1.03
N HIS A 19 5.20 12.75 0.65
CA HIS A 19 5.54 13.84 -0.26
C HIS A 19 4.87 13.71 -1.64
N LEU A 20 4.80 12.49 -2.19
CA LEU A 20 4.10 12.24 -3.45
C LEU A 20 2.59 12.45 -3.34
N ILE A 21 1.99 12.08 -2.20
CA ILE A 21 0.57 12.33 -1.91
C ILE A 21 0.28 13.83 -1.89
N GLU A 22 1.12 14.64 -1.22
CA GLU A 22 0.93 16.09 -1.15
C GLU A 22 1.03 16.78 -2.52
N GLN A 23 1.79 16.21 -3.45
CA GLN A 23 1.96 16.75 -4.81
C GLN A 23 0.87 16.30 -5.79
N ASP A 24 0.19 15.18 -5.53
CA ASP A 24 -0.77 14.59 -6.45
C ASP A 24 -2.21 14.96 -6.08
N MET A 25 -2.79 15.90 -6.84
CA MET A 25 -4.19 16.33 -6.68
C MET A 25 -5.22 15.21 -6.93
N GLY A 26 -4.81 14.11 -7.55
CA GLY A 26 -5.65 12.96 -7.84
C GLY A 26 -5.61 11.86 -6.76
N PHE A 27 -4.72 11.98 -5.77
CA PHE A 27 -4.67 11.06 -4.65
C PHE A 27 -5.90 11.23 -3.76
N SER A 28 -6.42 10.12 -3.24
CA SER A 28 -7.49 10.14 -2.25
C SER A 28 -7.28 9.04 -1.23
N TYR A 29 -7.40 9.41 0.05
CA TYR A 29 -7.35 8.47 1.16
C TYR A 29 -8.53 7.49 1.10
N HIS A 30 -8.34 6.32 1.72
CA HIS A 30 -9.46 5.44 2.01
C HIS A 30 -10.45 6.15 2.94
N TRP A 31 -11.75 6.03 2.69
CA TRP A 31 -12.83 6.73 3.43
C TRP A 31 -12.75 6.57 4.95
N HIS A 32 -12.35 5.38 5.43
CA HIS A 32 -12.18 5.11 6.86
C HIS A 32 -10.87 5.63 7.48
N CYS A 33 -9.94 6.07 6.64
CA CYS A 33 -8.59 6.50 7.02
C CYS A 33 -8.35 7.99 6.77
N GLN A 34 -9.31 8.67 6.15
CA GLN A 34 -9.19 10.05 5.70
C GLN A 34 -8.99 11.04 6.85
N GLU A 35 -9.72 10.88 7.96
CA GLU A 35 -9.60 11.77 9.13
C GLU A 35 -8.22 11.70 9.78
N LEU A 36 -7.56 10.54 9.72
CA LEU A 36 -6.25 10.31 10.29
C LEU A 36 -5.11 10.58 9.29
N GLY A 37 -5.42 10.86 8.01
CA GLY A 37 -4.41 10.90 6.94
C GLY A 37 -3.63 9.58 6.81
N LEU A 38 -4.24 8.47 7.21
CA LEU A 38 -3.55 7.18 7.29
C LEU A 38 -3.50 6.53 5.91
N PHE A 39 -2.30 6.38 5.36
CA PHE A 39 -2.06 5.72 4.07
C PHE A 39 -1.14 4.48 4.18
N GLN A 40 -0.46 4.30 5.31
CA GLN A 40 0.54 3.25 5.50
C GLN A 40 0.47 2.67 6.91
N PHE A 41 0.67 1.37 7.02
CA PHE A 41 1.00 0.67 8.25
C PHE A 41 2.19 -0.25 7.99
N CYS A 42 3.20 -0.20 8.86
CA CYS A 42 4.44 -0.95 8.68
C CYS A 42 4.83 -1.65 9.97
N PHE A 43 5.09 -2.95 9.91
CA PHE A 43 5.66 -3.71 11.02
C PHE A 43 6.67 -4.72 10.50
N ALA A 44 7.93 -4.58 10.91
CA ALA A 44 9.03 -5.34 10.34
C ALA A 44 8.95 -5.30 8.80
N ASP A 45 9.07 -6.44 8.14
CA ASP A 45 9.01 -6.59 6.68
C ASP A 45 7.58 -6.55 6.09
N GLU A 46 6.54 -6.45 6.91
CA GLU A 46 5.16 -6.36 6.43
C GLU A 46 4.71 -4.90 6.27
N LEU A 47 4.21 -4.57 5.06
CA LEU A 47 3.73 -3.26 4.68
C LEU A 47 2.27 -3.35 4.22
N LEU A 48 1.40 -2.51 4.78
CA LEU A 48 0.04 -2.28 4.31
C LEU A 48 -0.08 -0.84 3.82
N LEU A 49 -0.66 -0.68 2.62
CA LEU A 49 -0.92 0.63 2.02
C LEU A 49 -2.43 0.79 1.79
N PHE A 50 -2.96 1.95 2.13
CA PHE A 50 -4.39 2.26 2.08
C PHE A 50 -4.65 3.49 1.23
N CYS A 51 -5.50 3.35 0.22
CA CYS A 51 -6.00 4.47 -0.57
C CYS A 51 -7.41 4.21 -1.07
N LYS A 52 -8.02 5.22 -1.69
CA LYS A 52 -9.23 5.04 -2.49
C LYS A 52 -8.91 4.15 -3.69
N ALA A 53 -9.83 3.25 -4.03
CA ALA A 53 -9.72 2.38 -5.21
C ALA A 53 -9.86 3.19 -6.51
N ASN A 54 -8.82 3.92 -6.90
CA ASN A 54 -8.71 4.63 -8.18
C ASN A 54 -7.27 4.54 -8.72
N VAL A 55 -7.12 4.70 -10.03
CA VAL A 55 -5.84 4.52 -10.72
C VAL A 55 -4.81 5.56 -10.27
N SER A 56 -5.24 6.81 -10.03
CA SER A 56 -4.37 7.89 -9.58
C SER A 56 -3.69 7.58 -8.23
N SER A 57 -4.45 7.13 -7.22
CA SER A 57 -3.86 6.85 -5.90
C SER A 57 -2.93 5.65 -5.93
N VAL A 58 -3.30 4.61 -6.69
CA VAL A 58 -2.45 3.43 -6.86
C VAL A 58 -1.15 3.76 -7.60
N ASN A 59 -1.20 4.66 -8.59
CA ASN A 59 0.00 5.16 -9.27
C ASN A 59 0.93 5.93 -8.33
N VAL A 60 0.40 6.72 -7.38
CA VAL A 60 1.22 7.39 -6.37
C VAL A 60 2.01 6.38 -5.56
N PHE A 61 1.37 5.29 -5.10
CA PHE A 61 2.07 4.22 -4.38
C PHE A 61 3.09 3.50 -5.25
N LYS A 62 2.75 3.17 -6.50
CA LYS A 62 3.70 2.56 -7.43
C LYS A 62 4.95 3.41 -7.59
N ARG A 63 4.80 4.71 -7.88
CA ARG A 63 5.92 5.66 -8.01
C ARG A 63 6.74 5.71 -6.74
N GLY A 64 6.09 5.73 -5.57
CA GLY A 64 6.77 5.74 -4.28
C GLY A 64 7.62 4.49 -4.04
N LEU A 65 7.04 3.32 -4.30
CA LEU A 65 7.73 2.03 -4.19
C LEU A 65 8.89 1.91 -5.19
N ASP A 66 8.72 2.35 -6.44
CA ASP A 66 9.76 2.32 -7.47
C ASP A 66 10.93 3.24 -7.12
N MET A 67 10.64 4.47 -6.68
CA MET A 67 11.67 5.41 -6.21
C MET A 67 12.40 4.86 -4.99
N PHE A 68 11.67 4.35 -4.01
CA PHE A 68 12.27 3.73 -2.83
C PHE A 68 13.16 2.54 -3.18
N ALA A 69 12.72 1.66 -4.09
CA ALA A 69 13.51 0.52 -4.55
C ALA A 69 14.78 0.96 -5.27
N SER A 70 14.72 2.03 -6.07
CA SER A 70 15.88 2.59 -6.76
C SER A 70 16.97 3.09 -5.80
N MET A 71 16.57 3.67 -4.65
CA MET A 71 17.48 4.24 -3.66
C MET A 71 17.99 3.19 -2.67
N SER A 72 17.10 2.36 -2.15
CA SER A 72 17.39 1.40 -1.08
C SER A 72 17.84 0.03 -1.60
N ARG A 73 17.59 -0.27 -2.89
CA ARG A 73 17.67 -1.62 -3.49
C ARG A 73 16.73 -2.65 -2.85
N LEU A 74 15.77 -2.22 -2.04
CA LEU A 74 14.72 -3.07 -1.49
C LEU A 74 13.53 -3.05 -2.42
N HIS A 75 13.24 -4.20 -3.02
CA HIS A 75 12.12 -4.36 -3.94
C HIS A 75 10.95 -5.03 -3.22
N VAL A 76 9.75 -4.53 -3.49
CA VAL A 76 8.53 -5.25 -3.17
C VAL A 76 8.51 -6.56 -3.96
N ASN A 77 8.05 -7.64 -3.34
CA ASN A 77 7.93 -8.94 -3.98
C ASN A 77 6.51 -9.12 -4.53
N PRO A 78 6.29 -8.99 -5.85
CA PRO A 78 4.94 -9.05 -6.43
C PRO A 78 4.23 -10.38 -6.16
N SER A 79 4.99 -11.49 -6.01
CA SER A 79 4.44 -12.81 -5.72
C SER A 79 3.94 -12.96 -4.28
N LYS A 80 4.35 -12.08 -3.36
CA LYS A 80 3.90 -12.05 -1.96
C LYS A 80 3.02 -10.83 -1.65
N SER A 81 2.90 -9.92 -2.60
CA SER A 81 2.12 -8.69 -2.45
C SER A 81 0.75 -8.86 -3.06
N HIS A 82 -0.24 -8.39 -2.31
CA HIS A 82 -1.64 -8.54 -2.68
C HIS A 82 -2.32 -7.19 -2.77
N LEU A 83 -3.09 -6.98 -3.82
CA LEU A 83 -4.00 -5.85 -3.92
C LEU A 83 -5.40 -6.31 -3.50
N ILE A 84 -5.91 -5.75 -2.41
CA ILE A 84 -7.27 -6.05 -1.92
C ILE A 84 -8.19 -4.90 -2.32
N ILE A 85 -9.22 -5.21 -3.10
CA ILE A 85 -10.18 -4.23 -3.61
C ILE A 85 -11.53 -4.51 -2.96
N SER A 86 -12.24 -3.46 -2.54
CA SER A 86 -13.60 -3.59 -2.05
C SER A 86 -14.51 -4.16 -3.14
N LYS A 87 -15.41 -5.08 -2.76
CA LYS A 87 -16.43 -5.66 -3.66
C LYS A 87 -17.31 -4.60 -4.34
N SER A 88 -17.43 -3.41 -3.75
CA SER A 88 -18.18 -2.30 -4.31
C SER A 88 -17.54 -1.66 -5.55
N THR A 89 -16.29 -2.01 -5.89
CA THR A 89 -15.48 -1.28 -6.88
C THR A 89 -14.93 -2.19 -7.97
N HIS A 90 -15.77 -3.09 -8.50
CA HIS A 90 -15.37 -4.07 -9.52
C HIS A 90 -14.93 -3.44 -10.85
N ASP A 91 -15.51 -2.32 -11.25
CA ASP A 91 -15.29 -1.73 -12.59
C ASP A 91 -13.87 -1.21 -12.83
N VAL A 92 -13.13 -0.88 -11.75
CA VAL A 92 -11.74 -0.41 -11.82
C VAL A 92 -10.73 -1.50 -11.49
N ARG A 93 -11.18 -2.71 -11.12
CA ARG A 93 -10.33 -3.82 -10.67
C ARG A 93 -9.17 -4.11 -11.63
N ASP A 94 -9.48 -4.36 -12.90
CA ASP A 94 -8.48 -4.75 -13.90
C ASP A 94 -7.46 -3.63 -14.15
N GLY A 95 -7.92 -2.38 -14.12
CA GLY A 95 -7.05 -1.21 -14.23
C GLY A 95 -6.08 -1.10 -13.05
N LEU A 96 -6.52 -1.37 -11.82
CA LEU A 96 -5.67 -1.29 -10.63
C LEU A 96 -4.67 -2.45 -10.55
N LEU A 97 -5.08 -3.67 -10.91
CA LEU A 97 -4.19 -4.83 -10.96
C LEU A 97 -3.07 -4.63 -11.98
N THR A 98 -3.41 -4.05 -13.15
CA THR A 98 -2.43 -3.74 -14.20
C THR A 98 -1.37 -2.72 -13.75
N VAL A 99 -1.73 -1.79 -12.86
CA VAL A 99 -0.78 -0.78 -12.39
C VAL A 99 0.29 -1.42 -11.50
N LEU A 100 -0.09 -2.17 -10.46
CA LEU A 100 0.87 -2.69 -9.49
C LEU A 100 1.51 -4.03 -9.90
N ASP A 101 0.92 -4.75 -10.86
CA ASP A 101 1.33 -6.12 -11.21
C ASP A 101 1.28 -7.08 -10.01
N PHE A 102 0.35 -6.81 -9.09
CA PHE A 102 0.13 -7.63 -7.90
C PHE A 102 -1.00 -8.62 -8.14
N GLN A 103 -0.94 -9.76 -7.45
CA GLN A 103 -2.07 -10.67 -7.41
C GLN A 103 -3.19 -10.05 -6.58
N GLU A 104 -4.43 -10.33 -6.97
CA GLU A 104 -5.56 -9.95 -6.15
C GLU A 104 -5.60 -10.75 -4.85
N GLY A 105 -5.75 -10.04 -3.74
CA GLY A 105 -5.96 -10.63 -2.43
C GLY A 105 -7.43 -10.72 -2.09
N HIS A 106 -7.80 -11.75 -1.34
CA HIS A 106 -9.12 -11.89 -0.76
C HIS A 106 -9.07 -11.75 0.76
N LEU A 107 -10.13 -11.17 1.33
CA LEU A 107 -10.32 -11.12 2.79
C LEU A 107 -10.76 -12.50 3.33
N PRO A 108 -10.39 -12.87 4.56
CA PRO A 108 -9.59 -12.09 5.52
C PRO A 108 -8.09 -12.20 5.26
N VAL A 109 -7.42 -11.05 5.18
CA VAL A 109 -5.96 -10.98 5.03
C VAL A 109 -5.33 -11.22 6.39
N ARG A 110 -4.32 -12.08 6.45
CA ARG A 110 -3.53 -12.28 7.66
C ARG A 110 -2.41 -11.26 7.71
N TYR A 111 -2.30 -10.54 8.82
CA TYR A 111 -1.20 -9.63 9.12
C TYR A 111 -0.63 -10.02 10.47
N LEU A 112 0.67 -10.30 10.52
CA LEU A 112 1.33 -10.90 11.69
C LEU A 112 0.68 -12.21 12.15
N GLY A 113 0.13 -12.99 11.22
CA GLY A 113 -0.56 -14.26 11.50
C GLY A 113 -1.99 -14.12 12.03
N LEU A 114 -2.48 -12.89 12.24
CA LEU A 114 -3.83 -12.60 12.71
C LEU A 114 -4.71 -12.09 11.56
N PRO A 115 -6.00 -12.45 11.49
CA PRO A 115 -6.91 -11.89 10.51
C PRO A 115 -7.13 -10.39 10.77
N LEU A 116 -6.82 -9.54 9.79
CA LEU A 116 -6.96 -8.07 9.87
C LEU A 116 -8.40 -7.60 10.03
N LEU A 117 -9.36 -8.39 9.54
CA LEU A 117 -10.78 -8.13 9.70
C LEU A 117 -11.46 -9.41 10.19
N PRO A 118 -12.32 -9.33 11.23
CA PRO A 118 -13.22 -10.43 11.52
C PRO A 118 -14.07 -10.69 10.28
N LEU A 119 -14.25 -11.96 9.93
CA LEU A 119 -15.20 -12.38 8.90
C LEU A 119 -16.55 -11.72 9.22
N ALA A 120 -16.99 -10.77 8.41
CA ALA A 120 -18.35 -10.24 8.52
C ALA A 120 -19.31 -11.42 8.27
N SER A 121 -20.04 -11.82 9.31
CA SER A 121 -21.20 -12.69 9.27
C SER A 121 -22.39 -11.96 8.68
#